data_AF-A0A0F9DZR7-F1
#
_entry.id   AF-A0A0F9DZR7-F1
#
_cell.length_a   1.000
_cell.length_b   1.000
_cell.length_c   1.000
_cell.angle_alpha   90.00
_cell.angle_beta   90.00
_cell.angle_gamma   90.00
#
_symmetry.space_group_name_H-M   'P 1'
#
loop_
_entity.id
_entity.type
_entity.pdbx_description
1 polymer ?
#
loop_
_entity_poly.entity_id
_entity_poly.type
_entity_poly.pdbx_seq_one_letter_code
_entity_poly.pdbx_strand_id
1 'polypeptide(L)'
;MATVWDISLRPILFSAILLLASAGPVLAGDTYWQRPPATSGDWYDDANWSAGAPDTGDRASVDNGGTAVISAGDAGANYLYAGEYGTGTVLQTGGAASLSMYLYLGRNTGSVGSYELSGSGGLSMRSAYVGYSGTGAFVQTGGTNELSWDLYLGHSSGSVGSYELSGSGGLSMRSAYVGYYATGAFVQTGGTNELSSDLYLGHLSGSVGSYELSGSGGLSARSAYVGRYGTGTFVQTGGTHASQDLYLGSSSSGVGRYELGGDGRLSAQTERVGGGFQATGTFVQSGGENTVESLYVGDYTLSSGTYELSGGQLSVGAMYMGTSGTGTFVQSGGTHVVGQMSIGSNGKYGLTGGSLEVTDWLDLAGELDFGGSAVTGTFGGLSEGAALTISGQTFTISYV
;
A
#
# COMPACT_ATOMS: atom_id res chain seq x y z
N MET A 1 -93.97 -45.33 8.27
CA MET A 1 -92.53 -45.62 8.17
C MET A 1 -91.93 -44.58 7.22
N ALA A 2 -91.06 -43.72 7.76
CA ALA A 2 -90.14 -42.78 7.11
C ALA A 2 -90.66 -41.79 6.04
N THR A 3 -90.92 -40.54 6.49
CA THR A 3 -90.66 -39.31 5.74
C THR A 3 -89.17 -38.96 5.85
N VAL A 4 -88.46 -38.74 4.73
CA VAL A 4 -87.16 -38.04 4.73
C VAL A 4 -87.07 -37.10 3.53
N TRP A 5 -86.54 -35.92 3.83
CA TRP A 5 -86.50 -34.68 3.08
C TRP A 5 -85.41 -34.67 2.00
N ASP A 6 -85.70 -34.05 0.87
CA ASP A 6 -84.72 -33.67 -0.16
C ASP A 6 -84.03 -32.36 0.26
N ILE A 7 -82.71 -32.39 0.47
CA ILE A 7 -81.90 -31.24 0.86
C ILE A 7 -81.00 -30.88 -0.32
N SER A 8 -81.28 -29.73 -0.94
CA SER A 8 -80.43 -29.13 -1.98
C SER A 8 -79.09 -28.69 -1.38
N LEU A 9 -77.98 -29.25 -1.87
CA LEU A 9 -76.63 -28.80 -1.54
C LEU A 9 -76.19 -27.68 -2.50
N ARG A 10 -75.99 -26.47 -1.96
CA ARG A 10 -75.30 -25.37 -2.64
C ARG A 10 -73.79 -25.59 -2.58
N PRO A 11 -73.00 -25.34 -3.65
CA PRO A 11 -71.55 -25.41 -3.58
C PRO A 11 -70.98 -24.22 -2.78
N ILE A 12 -70.13 -24.54 -1.80
CA ILE A 12 -69.35 -23.59 -1.01
C ILE A 12 -68.14 -23.16 -1.84
N LEU A 13 -67.99 -21.86 -2.08
CA LEU A 13 -66.81 -21.25 -2.69
C LEU A 13 -65.61 -21.37 -1.72
N PHE A 14 -64.63 -22.21 -2.06
CA PHE A 14 -63.32 -22.17 -1.40
C PHE A 14 -62.53 -20.97 -1.93
N SER A 15 -62.30 -19.97 -1.08
CA SER A 15 -61.32 -18.91 -1.33
C SER A 15 -59.93 -19.52 -1.25
N ALA A 16 -59.21 -19.57 -2.38
CA ALA A 16 -57.80 -19.91 -2.41
C ALA A 16 -57.01 -18.72 -1.85
N ILE A 17 -56.46 -18.88 -0.64
CA ILE A 17 -55.43 -17.99 -0.11
C ILE A 17 -54.16 -18.29 -0.89
N LEU A 18 -53.74 -17.34 -1.73
CA LEU A 18 -52.44 -17.37 -2.40
C LEU A 18 -51.38 -17.12 -1.32
N LEU A 19 -50.72 -18.19 -0.85
CA LEU A 19 -49.48 -18.05 -0.09
C LEU A 19 -48.42 -17.49 -1.03
N LEU A 20 -48.20 -16.18 -0.96
CA LEU A 20 -46.93 -15.58 -1.37
C LEU A 20 -45.86 -16.13 -0.42
N ALA A 21 -45.20 -17.20 -0.82
CA ALA A 21 -43.93 -17.58 -0.25
C ALA A 21 -42.97 -16.43 -0.54
N SER A 22 -42.75 -15.55 0.44
CA SER A 22 -41.59 -14.66 0.41
C SER A 22 -40.37 -15.57 0.37
N ALA A 23 -39.64 -15.56 -0.74
CA ALA A 23 -38.30 -16.14 -0.79
C ALA A 23 -37.54 -15.56 0.40
N GLY A 24 -37.18 -16.42 1.35
CA GLY A 24 -36.22 -16.04 2.39
C GLY A 24 -34.90 -15.64 1.72
N PRO A 25 -33.96 -15.04 2.46
CA PRO A 25 -32.62 -14.81 1.93
C PRO A 25 -32.09 -16.13 1.36
N VAL A 26 -31.83 -16.16 0.06
CA VAL A 26 -31.20 -17.29 -0.60
C VAL A 26 -29.83 -17.42 0.07
N LEU A 27 -29.59 -18.56 0.72
CA LEU A 27 -28.26 -18.88 1.22
C LEU A 27 -27.30 -18.82 0.04
N ALA A 28 -26.14 -18.17 0.21
CA ALA A 28 -25.10 -18.10 -0.81
C ALA A 28 -24.89 -19.47 -1.46
N GLY A 29 -25.22 -19.60 -2.74
CA GLY A 29 -24.93 -20.81 -3.50
C GLY A 29 -23.46 -20.82 -3.85
N ASP A 30 -22.77 -21.92 -3.57
CA ASP A 30 -21.43 -22.10 -4.13
C ASP A 30 -21.59 -22.48 -5.61
N THR A 31 -20.94 -21.74 -6.51
CA THR A 31 -20.89 -22.05 -7.94
C THR A 31 -19.44 -22.10 -8.43
N TYR A 32 -19.11 -23.14 -9.18
CA TYR A 32 -17.74 -23.49 -9.55
C TYR A 32 -17.56 -23.44 -11.05
N TRP A 33 -16.47 -22.83 -11.50
CA TRP A 33 -16.09 -22.78 -12.90
C TRP A 33 -15.79 -24.19 -13.43
N GLN A 34 -16.41 -24.56 -14.54
CA GLN A 34 -16.34 -25.90 -15.12
C GLN A 34 -15.55 -25.95 -16.42
N ARG A 35 -15.32 -24.80 -17.06
CA ARG A 35 -14.71 -24.79 -18.39
C ARG A 35 -13.24 -25.24 -18.34
N PRO A 36 -12.77 -26.10 -19.25
CA PRO A 36 -11.41 -26.62 -19.21
C PRO A 36 -10.31 -25.53 -19.32
N PRO A 37 -9.12 -25.74 -18.73
CA PRO A 37 -8.00 -24.79 -18.73
C PRO A 37 -7.48 -24.35 -20.10
N ALA A 38 -7.72 -25.14 -21.14
CA ALA A 38 -7.18 -24.87 -22.48
C ALA A 38 -7.77 -23.62 -23.15
N THR A 39 -8.90 -23.11 -22.67
CA THR A 39 -9.63 -21.99 -23.31
C THR A 39 -10.34 -21.12 -22.28
N SER A 40 -10.25 -19.80 -22.42
CA SER A 40 -10.96 -18.81 -21.59
C SER A 40 -12.44 -18.67 -21.96
N GLY A 41 -13.33 -18.58 -20.98
CA GLY A 41 -14.79 -18.54 -21.18
C GLY A 41 -15.45 -17.29 -20.63
N ASP A 42 -16.62 -16.96 -21.16
CA ASP A 42 -17.42 -15.82 -20.69
C ASP A 42 -18.02 -16.09 -19.30
N TRP A 43 -17.90 -15.12 -18.40
CA TRP A 43 -18.47 -15.16 -17.05
C TRP A 43 -19.98 -15.36 -17.05
N TYR A 44 -20.68 -14.77 -18.03
CA TYR A 44 -22.16 -14.74 -18.08
C TYR A 44 -22.80 -15.98 -18.70
N ASP A 45 -22.00 -16.92 -19.21
CA ASP A 45 -22.52 -18.18 -19.73
C ASP A 45 -22.74 -19.16 -18.57
N ASP A 46 -24.01 -19.41 -18.24
CA ASP A 46 -24.43 -20.33 -17.18
C ASP A 46 -23.79 -21.71 -17.30
N ALA A 47 -23.51 -22.18 -18.53
CA ALA A 47 -22.92 -23.49 -18.76
C ALA A 47 -21.44 -23.58 -18.33
N ASN A 48 -20.78 -22.42 -18.12
CA ASN A 48 -19.43 -22.39 -17.59
C ASN A 48 -19.39 -22.58 -16.06
N TRP A 49 -20.55 -22.60 -15.40
CA TRP A 49 -20.67 -22.64 -13.95
C TRP A 49 -21.54 -23.80 -13.48
N SER A 50 -21.17 -24.44 -12.37
CA SER A 50 -21.89 -25.61 -11.86
C SER A 50 -23.32 -25.36 -11.41
N ALA A 51 -23.64 -24.11 -11.06
CA ALA A 51 -24.95 -23.70 -10.56
C ALA A 51 -25.49 -22.45 -11.29
N GLY A 52 -25.06 -22.22 -12.54
CA GLY A 52 -25.34 -21.00 -13.28
C GLY A 52 -24.36 -19.86 -12.93
N ALA A 53 -24.40 -18.79 -13.73
CA ALA A 53 -23.55 -17.63 -13.55
C ALA A 53 -23.82 -16.98 -12.18
N PRO A 54 -22.77 -16.69 -11.39
CA PRO A 54 -22.93 -16.17 -10.03
C PRO A 54 -23.56 -14.78 -10.01
N ASP A 55 -24.34 -14.52 -8.95
CA ASP A 55 -24.81 -13.19 -8.56
C ASP A 55 -24.19 -12.73 -7.22
N THR A 56 -24.51 -11.50 -6.79
CA THR A 56 -23.95 -10.88 -5.56
C THR A 56 -24.20 -11.63 -4.25
N GLY A 57 -25.08 -12.64 -4.25
CA GLY A 57 -25.33 -13.56 -3.14
C GLY A 57 -24.42 -14.77 -3.12
N ASP A 58 -23.83 -15.16 -4.26
CA ASP A 58 -23.15 -16.44 -4.46
C ASP A 58 -21.66 -16.43 -4.11
N ARG A 59 -21.10 -17.61 -3.89
CA ARG A 59 -19.66 -17.80 -3.83
C ARG A 59 -19.19 -18.37 -5.15
N ALA A 60 -18.47 -17.58 -5.92
CA ALA A 60 -17.92 -17.96 -7.21
C ALA A 60 -16.48 -18.48 -7.05
N SER A 61 -16.19 -19.68 -7.55
CA SER A 61 -14.85 -20.28 -7.47
C SER A 61 -14.33 -20.71 -8.84
N VAL A 62 -13.25 -20.07 -9.30
CA VAL A 62 -12.46 -20.45 -10.46
C VAL A 62 -11.23 -21.20 -9.96
N ASP A 63 -11.27 -22.53 -9.95
CA ASP A 63 -10.25 -23.35 -9.26
C ASP A 63 -9.75 -24.56 -10.06
N ASN A 64 -10.25 -24.74 -11.28
CA ASN A 64 -9.94 -25.89 -12.13
C ASN A 64 -8.76 -25.64 -13.10
N GLY A 65 -8.03 -24.53 -12.94
CA GLY A 65 -7.01 -24.02 -13.86
C GLY A 65 -7.54 -23.20 -15.03
N GLY A 66 -8.85 -23.00 -15.09
CA GLY A 66 -9.53 -22.21 -16.11
C GLY A 66 -9.39 -20.70 -15.95
N THR A 67 -9.91 -20.00 -16.97
CA THR A 67 -9.94 -18.54 -17.04
C THR A 67 -11.36 -18.07 -17.31
N ALA A 68 -11.93 -17.32 -16.37
CA ALA A 68 -13.21 -16.63 -16.54
C ALA A 68 -12.97 -15.21 -17.07
N VAL A 69 -13.78 -14.76 -18.02
CA VAL A 69 -13.63 -13.48 -18.72
C VAL A 69 -14.85 -12.60 -18.49
N ILE A 70 -14.63 -11.38 -18.03
CA ILE A 70 -15.63 -10.32 -17.88
C ILE A 70 -15.28 -9.22 -18.89
N SER A 71 -16.02 -9.15 -19.99
CA SER A 71 -15.74 -8.18 -21.07
C SER A 71 -16.78 -7.05 -21.18
N ALA A 72 -17.95 -7.23 -20.57
CA ALA A 72 -19.06 -6.29 -20.52
C ALA A 72 -19.97 -6.67 -19.33
N GLY A 73 -21.15 -6.05 -19.20
CA GLY A 73 -22.17 -6.42 -18.21
C GLY A 73 -21.81 -6.11 -16.76
N ASP A 74 -22.61 -6.64 -15.82
CA ASP A 74 -22.42 -6.50 -14.37
C ASP A 74 -22.29 -7.89 -13.72
N ALA A 75 -21.05 -8.35 -13.54
CA ALA A 75 -20.74 -9.61 -12.86
C ALA A 75 -20.91 -9.44 -11.35
N GLY A 76 -21.63 -10.37 -10.70
CA GLY A 76 -21.85 -10.37 -9.25
C GLY A 76 -21.21 -11.57 -8.57
N ALA A 77 -20.69 -11.36 -7.36
CA ALA A 77 -20.44 -12.44 -6.40
C ALA A 77 -20.51 -11.89 -4.96
N ASN A 78 -20.78 -12.72 -3.97
CA ASN A 78 -20.51 -12.39 -2.57
C ASN A 78 -19.01 -12.56 -2.28
N TYR A 79 -18.47 -13.71 -2.66
CA TYR A 79 -17.04 -14.00 -2.61
C TYR A 79 -16.58 -14.51 -3.97
N LEU A 80 -15.44 -14.04 -4.43
CA LEU A 80 -14.76 -14.57 -5.60
C LEU A 80 -13.45 -15.22 -5.19
N TYR A 81 -13.30 -16.50 -5.51
CA TYR A 81 -12.06 -17.26 -5.36
C TYR A 81 -11.49 -17.54 -6.74
N ALA A 82 -10.25 -17.11 -6.98
CA ALA A 82 -9.43 -17.61 -8.09
C ALA A 82 -8.24 -18.36 -7.49
N GLY A 83 -8.15 -19.67 -7.75
CA GLY A 83 -7.21 -20.54 -7.04
C GLY A 83 -7.58 -20.66 -5.56
N GLU A 84 -8.65 -21.37 -5.26
CA GLU A 84 -9.03 -21.72 -3.89
C GLU A 84 -8.13 -22.84 -3.34
N TYR A 85 -8.07 -23.98 -4.03
CA TYR A 85 -7.22 -25.13 -3.70
C TYR A 85 -6.27 -25.51 -4.83
N GLY A 86 -6.58 -25.10 -6.06
CA GLY A 86 -5.81 -25.33 -7.27
C GLY A 86 -5.37 -24.01 -7.89
N THR A 87 -5.73 -23.83 -9.17
CA THR A 87 -5.33 -22.64 -9.93
C THR A 87 -6.52 -21.98 -10.58
N GLY A 88 -6.49 -20.66 -10.73
CA GLY A 88 -7.60 -19.94 -11.36
C GLY A 88 -7.21 -18.55 -11.81
N THR A 89 -7.87 -18.08 -12.86
CA THR A 89 -7.64 -16.77 -13.47
C THR A 89 -8.96 -16.08 -13.76
N VAL A 90 -9.03 -14.78 -13.49
CA VAL A 90 -10.12 -13.91 -13.94
C VAL A 90 -9.54 -12.77 -14.78
N LEU A 91 -10.09 -12.55 -15.96
CA LEU A 91 -9.71 -11.45 -16.85
C LEU A 91 -10.89 -10.50 -17.01
N GLN A 92 -10.76 -9.28 -16.49
CA GLN A 92 -11.73 -8.21 -16.67
C GLN A 92 -11.19 -7.16 -17.65
N THR A 93 -11.79 -7.09 -18.83
CA THR A 93 -11.42 -6.12 -19.89
C THR A 93 -12.45 -5.01 -20.08
N GLY A 94 -13.62 -5.14 -19.45
CA GLY A 94 -14.73 -4.19 -19.47
C GLY A 94 -15.81 -4.58 -18.47
N GLY A 95 -16.95 -3.88 -18.50
CA GLY A 95 -18.06 -4.12 -17.58
C GLY A 95 -17.75 -3.83 -16.11
N ALA A 96 -18.71 -4.09 -15.22
CA ALA A 96 -18.53 -4.03 -13.78
C ALA A 96 -18.43 -5.45 -13.18
N ALA A 97 -17.67 -5.57 -12.10
CA ALA A 97 -17.61 -6.73 -11.22
C ALA A 97 -17.86 -6.24 -9.78
N SER A 98 -18.97 -6.65 -9.18
CA SER A 98 -19.38 -6.22 -7.85
C SER A 98 -19.33 -7.39 -6.87
N LEU A 99 -18.36 -7.34 -5.95
CA LEU A 99 -18.19 -8.33 -4.90
C LEU A 99 -18.75 -7.81 -3.58
N SER A 100 -19.79 -8.44 -3.03
CA SER A 100 -20.39 -7.99 -1.77
C SER A 100 -19.44 -8.09 -0.57
N MET A 101 -18.47 -9.01 -0.62
CA MET A 101 -17.45 -9.21 0.39
C MET A 101 -16.04 -9.22 -0.22
N TYR A 102 -15.49 -10.39 -0.52
CA TYR A 102 -14.03 -10.53 -0.67
C TYR A 102 -13.62 -11.15 -2.00
N LEU A 103 -12.50 -10.64 -2.51
CA LEU A 103 -11.68 -11.33 -3.51
C LEU A 103 -10.58 -12.12 -2.83
N TYR A 104 -10.42 -13.39 -3.21
CA TYR A 104 -9.29 -14.24 -2.81
C TYR A 104 -8.56 -14.75 -4.04
N LEU A 105 -7.26 -14.44 -4.13
CA LEU A 105 -6.34 -14.97 -5.14
C LEU A 105 -5.31 -15.86 -4.44
N GLY A 106 -5.32 -17.17 -4.70
CA GLY A 106 -4.45 -18.12 -4.00
C GLY A 106 -4.84 -18.26 -2.52
N ARG A 107 -6.01 -18.84 -2.26
CA ARG A 107 -6.60 -18.91 -0.92
C ARG A 107 -5.83 -19.86 0.00
N ASN A 108 -5.57 -21.09 -0.42
CA ASN A 108 -4.94 -22.13 0.40
C ASN A 108 -3.47 -22.38 0.02
N THR A 109 -2.73 -23.07 0.88
CA THR A 109 -1.32 -23.42 0.62
C THR A 109 -1.19 -24.21 -0.69
N GLY A 110 -0.26 -23.79 -1.55
CA GLY A 110 -0.02 -24.41 -2.86
C GLY A 110 -0.97 -23.97 -3.97
N SER A 111 -2.05 -23.25 -3.66
CA SER A 111 -2.95 -22.69 -4.67
C SER A 111 -2.36 -21.43 -5.33
N VAL A 112 -2.75 -21.18 -6.58
CA VAL A 112 -2.30 -20.02 -7.36
C VAL A 112 -3.50 -19.31 -7.98
N GLY A 113 -3.72 -18.05 -7.60
CA GLY A 113 -4.79 -17.22 -8.14
C GLY A 113 -4.27 -16.02 -8.91
N SER A 114 -4.96 -15.63 -9.97
CA SER A 114 -4.67 -14.37 -10.65
C SER A 114 -5.92 -13.60 -11.09
N TYR A 115 -5.79 -12.28 -11.12
CA TYR A 115 -6.81 -11.36 -11.62
C TYR A 115 -6.13 -10.29 -12.48
N GLU A 116 -6.67 -10.05 -13.67
CA GLU A 116 -6.25 -8.95 -14.54
C GLU A 116 -7.41 -7.97 -14.75
N LEU A 117 -7.21 -6.71 -14.38
CA LEU A 117 -8.12 -5.60 -14.63
C LEU A 117 -7.53 -4.66 -15.67
N SER A 118 -8.21 -4.51 -16.79
CA SER A 118 -7.77 -3.69 -17.92
C SER A 118 -8.93 -2.94 -18.55
N GLY A 119 -8.61 -2.10 -19.56
CA GLY A 119 -9.62 -1.35 -20.31
C GLY A 119 -10.39 -0.39 -19.41
N SER A 120 -11.72 -0.41 -19.52
CA SER A 120 -12.63 0.43 -18.72
C SER A 120 -13.39 -0.38 -17.66
N GLY A 121 -12.87 -1.54 -17.25
CA GLY A 121 -13.51 -2.38 -16.24
C GLY A 121 -13.63 -1.68 -14.88
N GLY A 122 -14.72 -1.92 -14.16
CA GLY A 122 -14.88 -1.48 -12.77
C GLY A 122 -14.96 -2.69 -11.84
N LEU A 123 -14.12 -2.76 -10.82
CA LEU A 123 -14.15 -3.79 -9.77
C LEU A 123 -14.44 -3.11 -8.43
N SER A 124 -15.49 -3.55 -7.74
CA SER A 124 -15.79 -3.08 -6.38
C SER A 124 -15.87 -4.25 -5.42
N MET A 125 -15.31 -4.08 -4.22
CA MET A 125 -15.34 -5.09 -3.17
C MET A 125 -15.15 -4.50 -1.78
N ARG A 126 -15.31 -5.32 -0.75
CA ARG A 126 -14.96 -4.93 0.62
C ARG A 126 -13.46 -5.00 0.84
N SER A 127 -12.86 -6.16 0.61
CA SER A 127 -11.42 -6.40 0.78
C SER A 127 -10.92 -7.39 -0.26
N ALA A 128 -9.62 -7.29 -0.58
CA ALA A 128 -8.95 -8.26 -1.44
C ALA A 128 -7.77 -8.90 -0.70
N TYR A 129 -7.64 -10.21 -0.86
CA TYR A 129 -6.54 -11.01 -0.36
C TYR A 129 -5.81 -11.63 -1.54
N VAL A 130 -4.64 -11.08 -1.86
CA VAL A 130 -3.78 -11.53 -2.93
C VAL A 130 -2.63 -12.32 -2.30
N GLY A 131 -2.68 -13.65 -2.45
CA GLY A 131 -1.84 -14.57 -1.70
C GLY A 131 -2.30 -14.65 -0.25
N TYR A 132 -3.44 -15.32 0.01
CA TYR A 132 -3.91 -15.47 1.39
C TYR A 132 -3.06 -16.47 2.17
N SER A 133 -2.97 -17.72 1.67
CA SER A 133 -2.04 -18.75 2.14
C SER A 133 -1.26 -19.40 0.99
N GLY A 134 -1.63 -19.11 -0.26
CA GLY A 134 -0.95 -19.55 -1.48
C GLY A 134 -0.22 -18.41 -2.17
N THR A 135 -0.22 -18.44 -3.50
CA THR A 135 0.33 -17.38 -4.35
C THR A 135 -0.80 -16.64 -5.07
N GLY A 136 -0.83 -15.32 -4.96
CA GLY A 136 -1.79 -14.48 -5.66
C GLY A 136 -1.10 -13.40 -6.48
N ALA A 137 -1.66 -13.08 -7.64
CA ALA A 137 -1.20 -11.97 -8.47
C ALA A 137 -2.39 -11.12 -8.97
N PHE A 138 -2.30 -9.80 -8.83
CA PHE A 138 -3.24 -8.86 -9.41
C PHE A 138 -2.51 -7.93 -10.37
N VAL A 139 -3.02 -7.77 -11.59
CA VAL A 139 -2.48 -6.84 -12.59
C VAL A 139 -3.57 -5.84 -12.96
N GLN A 140 -3.29 -4.55 -12.81
CA GLN A 140 -4.18 -3.46 -13.19
C GLN A 140 -3.50 -2.53 -14.19
N THR A 141 -3.95 -2.57 -15.45
CA THR A 141 -3.44 -1.69 -16.53
C THR A 141 -4.40 -0.56 -16.90
N GLY A 142 -5.64 -0.64 -16.41
CA GLY A 142 -6.72 0.31 -16.65
C GLY A 142 -7.86 0.13 -15.63
N GLY A 143 -9.03 0.71 -15.92
CA GLY A 143 -10.22 0.55 -15.09
C GLY A 143 -10.13 1.16 -13.68
N THR A 144 -11.19 0.95 -12.89
CA THR A 144 -11.25 1.33 -11.48
C THR A 144 -11.36 0.09 -10.58
N ASN A 145 -10.63 0.12 -9.46
CA ASN A 145 -10.61 -0.91 -8.44
C ASN A 145 -10.86 -0.27 -7.08
N GLU A 146 -12.03 -0.51 -6.50
CA GLU A 146 -12.51 0.17 -5.31
C GLU A 146 -12.72 -0.83 -4.18
N LEU A 147 -11.90 -0.72 -3.13
CA LEU A 147 -12.03 -1.48 -1.90
C LEU A 147 -12.59 -0.57 -0.82
N SER A 148 -13.75 -0.91 -0.25
CA SER A 148 -14.26 -0.13 0.89
C SER A 148 -13.45 -0.32 2.18
N TRP A 149 -12.60 -1.35 2.24
CA TRP A 149 -11.68 -1.64 3.33
C TRP A 149 -10.27 -1.87 2.79
N ASP A 150 -9.68 -3.03 3.06
CA ASP A 150 -8.23 -3.20 3.02
C ASP A 150 -7.80 -4.17 1.91
N LEU A 151 -6.62 -3.89 1.33
CA LEU A 151 -5.87 -4.79 0.44
C LEU A 151 -4.78 -5.51 1.25
N TYR A 152 -4.67 -6.83 1.06
CA TYR A 152 -3.61 -7.65 1.64
C TYR A 152 -2.81 -8.36 0.55
N LEU A 153 -1.50 -8.15 0.52
CA LEU A 153 -0.55 -8.88 -0.33
C LEU A 153 0.36 -9.74 0.55
N GLY A 154 0.26 -11.07 0.43
CA GLY A 154 0.99 -11.99 1.31
C GLY A 154 0.43 -11.97 2.74
N HIS A 155 -0.79 -12.49 2.91
CA HIS A 155 -1.52 -12.38 4.17
C HIS A 155 -0.97 -13.32 5.26
N SER A 156 -0.85 -14.62 5.00
CA SER A 156 -0.48 -15.65 5.99
C SER A 156 0.96 -16.14 5.80
N SER A 157 1.59 -16.69 6.84
CA SER A 157 2.98 -17.18 6.77
C SER A 157 3.22 -18.11 5.55
N GLY A 158 4.31 -17.86 4.82
CA GLY A 158 4.68 -18.60 3.61
C GLY A 158 3.91 -18.24 2.33
N SER A 159 2.89 -17.38 2.41
CA SER A 159 2.17 -16.89 1.22
C SER A 159 2.96 -15.81 0.47
N VAL A 160 2.61 -15.63 -0.81
CA VAL A 160 3.19 -14.59 -1.66
C VAL A 160 2.07 -13.86 -2.38
N GLY A 161 2.02 -12.53 -2.24
CA GLY A 161 1.09 -11.68 -2.97
C GLY A 161 1.81 -10.63 -3.80
N SER A 162 1.38 -10.43 -5.03
CA SER A 162 1.89 -9.36 -5.89
C SER A 162 0.77 -8.52 -6.50
N TYR A 163 1.01 -7.22 -6.60
CA TYR A 163 0.14 -6.28 -7.30
C TYR A 163 0.95 -5.41 -8.27
N GLU A 164 0.50 -5.31 -9.52
CA GLU A 164 1.04 -4.38 -10.51
C GLU A 164 -0.03 -3.35 -10.89
N LEU A 165 0.29 -2.06 -10.73
CA LEU A 165 -0.55 -0.94 -11.15
C LEU A 165 0.19 -0.13 -12.22
N SER A 166 -0.38 -0.06 -13.41
CA SER A 166 0.20 0.63 -14.56
C SER A 166 -0.86 1.32 -15.40
N GLY A 167 -0.43 2.00 -16.46
CA GLY A 167 -1.33 2.69 -17.38
C GLY A 167 -2.17 3.75 -16.68
N SER A 168 -3.50 3.69 -16.89
CA SER A 168 -4.46 4.63 -16.31
C SER A 168 -5.32 4.02 -15.21
N GLY A 169 -4.87 2.91 -14.60
CA GLY A 169 -5.63 2.23 -13.53
C GLY A 169 -5.84 3.14 -12.32
N GLY A 170 -7.05 3.13 -11.77
CA GLY A 170 -7.36 3.75 -10.49
C GLY A 170 -7.58 2.69 -9.42
N LEU A 171 -6.81 2.74 -8.32
CA LEU A 171 -6.95 1.90 -7.14
C LEU A 171 -7.28 2.79 -5.95
N SER A 172 -8.39 2.51 -5.26
CA SER A 172 -8.76 3.17 -4.02
C SER A 172 -9.08 2.16 -2.92
N MET A 173 -8.61 2.45 -1.71
CA MET A 173 -8.82 1.60 -0.55
C MET A 173 -8.69 2.38 0.75
N ARG A 174 -9.04 1.75 1.86
CA ARG A 174 -8.77 2.31 3.18
C ARG A 174 -7.30 2.14 3.56
N SER A 175 -6.81 0.91 3.58
CA SER A 175 -5.42 0.59 3.91
C SER A 175 -4.87 -0.50 2.99
N ALA A 176 -3.56 -0.53 2.81
CA ALA A 176 -2.87 -1.66 2.19
C ALA A 176 -1.79 -2.25 3.10
N TYR A 177 -1.76 -3.57 3.11
CA TYR A 177 -0.76 -4.37 3.81
C TYR A 177 0.04 -5.16 2.78
N VAL A 178 1.22 -4.66 2.46
CA VAL A 178 2.17 -5.31 1.56
C VAL A 178 3.18 -6.09 2.42
N GLY A 179 3.00 -7.40 2.48
CA GLY A 179 3.66 -8.27 3.45
C GLY A 179 3.03 -8.12 4.83
N TYR A 180 1.91 -8.82 5.07
CA TYR A 180 1.20 -8.78 6.35
C TYR A 180 1.86 -9.70 7.39
N TYR A 181 1.78 -11.03 7.20
CA TYR A 181 2.61 -12.02 7.92
C TYR A 181 3.68 -12.66 7.02
N ALA A 182 3.71 -12.35 5.72
CA ALA A 182 4.60 -12.99 4.75
C ALA A 182 5.15 -11.98 3.72
N THR A 183 5.37 -12.42 2.48
CA THR A 183 5.97 -11.60 1.43
C THR A 183 4.90 -10.96 0.56
N GLY A 184 4.92 -9.64 0.47
CA GLY A 184 4.10 -8.87 -0.46
C GLY A 184 4.95 -7.95 -1.33
N ALA A 185 4.54 -7.77 -2.59
CA ALA A 185 5.17 -6.84 -3.51
C ALA A 185 4.12 -6.00 -4.24
N PHE A 186 4.37 -4.68 -4.32
CA PHE A 186 3.57 -3.75 -5.10
C PHE A 186 4.48 -3.03 -6.10
N VAL A 187 4.10 -2.99 -7.36
CA VAL A 187 4.79 -2.23 -8.42
C VAL A 187 3.82 -1.23 -9.02
N GLN A 188 4.18 0.05 -9.01
CA GLN A 188 3.40 1.13 -9.61
C GLN A 188 4.23 1.89 -10.65
N THR A 189 3.88 1.76 -11.92
CA THR A 189 4.53 2.47 -13.03
C THR A 189 3.64 3.57 -13.64
N GLY A 190 2.35 3.58 -13.27
CA GLY A 190 1.33 4.53 -13.72
C GLY A 190 0.12 4.53 -12.78
N GLY A 191 -0.99 5.10 -13.24
CA GLY A 191 -2.25 5.12 -12.48
C GLY A 191 -2.24 5.90 -11.16
N THR A 192 -3.36 5.84 -10.45
CA THR A 192 -3.54 6.43 -9.11
C THR A 192 -3.79 5.35 -8.06
N ASN A 193 -3.16 5.50 -6.90
CA ASN A 193 -3.29 4.63 -5.74
C ASN A 193 -3.61 5.49 -4.52
N GLU A 194 -4.87 5.47 -4.09
CA GLU A 194 -5.42 6.35 -3.07
C GLU A 194 -5.82 5.56 -1.83
N LEU A 195 -5.09 5.78 -0.73
CA LEU A 195 -5.38 5.20 0.57
C LEU A 195 -5.98 6.28 1.47
N SER A 196 -7.21 6.07 1.95
CA SER A 196 -7.82 7.00 2.91
C SER A 196 -7.20 6.88 4.32
N SER A 197 -6.46 5.80 4.58
CA SER A 197 -5.67 5.57 5.79
C SER A 197 -4.25 5.16 5.42
N ASP A 198 -3.81 3.93 5.70
CA ASP A 198 -2.38 3.69 5.88
C ASP A 198 -1.82 2.66 4.88
N LEU A 199 -0.60 2.90 4.44
CA LEU A 199 0.23 1.93 3.75
C LEU A 199 1.17 1.25 4.75
N TYR A 200 1.21 -0.07 4.75
CA TYR A 200 2.16 -0.87 5.55
C TYR A 200 3.01 -1.74 4.62
N LEU A 201 4.34 -1.62 4.71
CA LEU A 201 5.30 -2.52 4.07
C LEU A 201 6.04 -3.31 5.16
N GLY A 202 5.90 -4.63 5.18
CA GLY A 202 6.47 -5.47 6.25
C GLY A 202 5.78 -5.16 7.59
N HIS A 203 4.49 -5.51 7.68
CA HIS A 203 3.65 -5.13 8.81
C HIS A 203 4.06 -5.83 10.11
N LEU A 204 4.19 -7.16 10.11
CA LEU A 204 4.45 -7.98 11.31
C LEU A 204 5.87 -8.54 11.34
N SER A 205 6.29 -9.05 12.50
CA SER A 205 7.62 -9.64 12.67
C SER A 205 7.86 -10.78 11.67
N GLY A 206 8.99 -10.73 10.97
CA GLY A 206 9.38 -11.70 9.94
C GLY A 206 8.71 -11.50 8.56
N SER A 207 7.72 -10.60 8.43
CA SER A 207 7.13 -10.25 7.14
C SER A 207 8.04 -9.34 6.31
N VAL A 208 7.89 -9.41 4.99
CA VAL A 208 8.68 -8.61 4.04
C VAL A 208 7.72 -7.93 3.06
N GLY A 209 7.78 -6.60 2.99
CA GLY A 209 7.00 -5.81 2.06
C GLY A 209 7.89 -4.96 1.16
N SER A 210 7.63 -4.98 -0.15
CA SER A 210 8.31 -4.12 -1.11
C SER A 210 7.33 -3.29 -1.93
N TYR A 211 7.66 -2.02 -2.15
CA TYR A 211 6.93 -1.12 -3.04
C TYR A 211 7.91 -0.46 -4.03
N GLU A 212 7.61 -0.53 -5.31
CA GLU A 212 8.32 0.21 -6.36
C GLU A 212 7.39 1.24 -7.00
N LEU A 213 7.75 2.53 -6.92
CA LEU A 213 7.05 3.64 -7.56
C LEU A 213 7.94 4.28 -8.63
N SER A 214 7.48 4.25 -9.87
CA SER A 214 8.19 4.80 -11.02
C SER A 214 7.23 5.37 -12.05
N GLY A 215 7.78 5.89 -13.16
CA GLY A 215 6.99 6.46 -14.24
C GLY A 215 6.12 7.63 -13.76
N SER A 216 4.84 7.61 -14.12
CA SER A 216 3.88 8.65 -13.75
C SER A 216 2.93 8.23 -12.62
N GLY A 217 3.28 7.19 -11.84
CA GLY A 217 2.42 6.69 -10.76
C GLY A 217 2.16 7.76 -9.69
N GLY A 218 0.91 7.85 -9.23
CA GLY A 218 0.53 8.66 -8.09
C GLY A 218 0.13 7.79 -6.90
N LEU A 219 0.78 7.97 -5.74
CA LEU A 219 0.47 7.34 -4.47
C LEU A 219 0.11 8.42 -3.44
N SER A 220 -1.06 8.28 -2.81
CA SER A 220 -1.47 9.10 -1.66
C SER A 220 -1.88 8.20 -0.51
N ALA A 221 -1.36 8.46 0.69
CA ALA A 221 -1.78 7.80 1.92
C ALA A 221 -1.86 8.81 3.07
N ARG A 222 -2.60 8.49 4.13
CA ARG A 222 -2.51 9.25 5.39
C ARG A 222 -1.14 9.03 6.03
N SER A 223 -0.76 7.78 6.25
CA SER A 223 0.54 7.42 6.80
C SER A 223 1.15 6.25 6.03
N ALA A 224 2.46 6.29 5.81
CA ALA A 224 3.22 5.19 5.22
C ALA A 224 4.20 4.63 6.26
N TYR A 225 4.06 3.34 6.56
CA TYR A 225 4.91 2.59 7.49
C TYR A 225 5.77 1.62 6.70
N VAL A 226 7.05 1.94 6.54
CA VAL A 226 8.03 1.08 5.88
C VAL A 226 8.82 0.35 6.96
N GLY A 227 8.56 -0.95 7.12
CA GLY A 227 9.13 -1.78 8.17
C GLY A 227 8.54 -1.44 9.53
N ARG A 228 7.27 -1.83 9.77
CA ARG A 228 6.61 -1.57 11.07
C ARG A 228 7.21 -2.47 12.15
N TYR A 229 6.88 -3.77 12.12
CA TYR A 229 7.53 -4.80 12.94
C TYR A 229 8.38 -5.76 12.09
N GLY A 230 8.22 -5.73 10.76
CA GLY A 230 8.98 -6.53 9.80
C GLY A 230 9.98 -5.70 9.01
N THR A 231 10.30 -6.18 7.81
CA THR A 231 11.19 -5.50 6.88
C THR A 231 10.38 -4.87 5.75
N GLY A 232 10.49 -3.56 5.58
CA GLY A 232 9.87 -2.81 4.48
C GLY A 232 10.91 -2.17 3.58
N THR A 233 10.66 -2.16 2.28
CA THR A 233 11.48 -1.42 1.31
C THR A 233 10.57 -0.66 0.35
N PHE A 234 10.82 0.64 0.19
CA PHE A 234 10.17 1.49 -0.78
C PHE A 234 11.23 2.06 -1.73
N VAL A 235 11.05 1.87 -3.04
CA VAL A 235 11.92 2.43 -4.07
C VAL A 235 11.10 3.38 -4.93
N GLN A 236 11.48 4.65 -4.96
CA GLN A 236 10.87 5.70 -5.76
C GLN A 236 11.88 6.22 -6.78
N THR A 237 11.70 5.90 -8.06
CA THR A 237 12.54 6.41 -9.16
C THR A 237 11.81 7.43 -10.05
N GLY A 238 10.50 7.59 -9.87
CA GLY A 238 9.64 8.54 -10.54
C GLY A 238 8.33 8.74 -9.77
N GLY A 239 7.32 9.31 -10.42
CA GLY A 239 5.98 9.48 -9.84
C GLY A 239 5.92 10.41 -8.62
N THR A 240 4.75 10.45 -7.98
CA THR A 240 4.49 11.27 -6.78
C THR A 240 4.03 10.40 -5.61
N HIS A 241 4.66 10.55 -4.45
CA HIS A 241 4.21 9.99 -3.18
C HIS A 241 3.88 11.13 -2.22
N ALA A 242 2.63 11.19 -1.76
CA ALA A 242 2.17 12.14 -0.75
C ALA A 242 1.69 11.38 0.49
N SER A 243 2.22 11.74 1.66
CA SER A 243 1.69 11.27 2.94
C SER A 243 1.63 12.38 4.00
N GLN A 244 0.83 12.21 5.05
CA GLN A 244 0.99 13.06 6.24
C GLN A 244 2.22 12.60 7.00
N ASP A 245 2.32 11.30 7.28
CA ASP A 245 3.46 10.73 7.97
C ASP A 245 4.16 9.66 7.14
N LEU A 246 5.50 9.67 7.14
CA LEU A 246 6.34 8.60 6.65
C LEU A 246 7.22 8.07 7.80
N TYR A 247 7.10 6.79 8.11
CA TYR A 247 7.92 6.13 9.13
C TYR A 247 8.77 5.03 8.51
N LEU A 248 10.09 5.08 8.72
CA LEU A 248 11.03 4.03 8.35
C LEU A 248 11.55 3.36 9.62
N GLY A 249 11.20 2.09 9.82
CA GLY A 249 11.46 1.40 11.08
C GLY A 249 10.62 2.04 12.20
N SER A 250 9.34 1.66 12.32
CA SER A 250 8.39 2.39 13.18
C SER A 250 8.01 1.68 14.49
N SER A 251 8.46 0.45 14.70
CA SER A 251 8.18 -0.33 15.92
C SER A 251 9.33 -1.28 16.23
N SER A 252 9.22 -2.00 17.36
CA SER A 252 10.31 -2.86 17.86
C SER A 252 10.87 -3.79 16.79
N SER A 253 12.18 -3.65 16.56
CA SER A 253 12.97 -4.42 15.57
C SER A 253 12.53 -4.25 14.11
N GLY A 254 11.64 -3.29 13.82
CA GLY A 254 11.24 -2.95 12.46
C GLY A 254 12.42 -2.38 11.67
N VAL A 255 12.56 -2.82 10.42
CA VAL A 255 13.63 -2.37 9.51
C VAL A 255 12.98 -1.74 8.28
N GLY A 256 13.10 -0.42 8.16
CA GLY A 256 12.54 0.34 7.05
C GLY A 256 13.62 0.94 6.16
N ARG A 257 13.48 0.77 4.84
CA ARG A 257 14.35 1.42 3.85
C ARG A 257 13.52 2.17 2.80
N TYR A 258 13.85 3.43 2.58
CA TYR A 258 13.30 4.23 1.48
C TYR A 258 14.44 4.67 0.55
N GLU A 259 14.27 4.49 -0.75
CA GLU A 259 15.21 4.94 -1.77
C GLU A 259 14.49 5.93 -2.69
N LEU A 260 14.91 7.20 -2.68
CA LEU A 260 14.44 8.24 -3.59
C LEU A 260 15.51 8.54 -4.64
N GLY A 261 15.13 8.49 -5.91
CA GLY A 261 16.01 8.73 -7.04
C GLY A 261 15.25 9.24 -8.26
N GLY A 262 15.97 9.37 -9.39
CA GLY A 262 15.40 9.83 -10.65
C GLY A 262 14.72 11.18 -10.53
N ASP A 263 13.49 11.29 -11.05
CA ASP A 263 12.62 12.46 -10.97
C ASP A 263 11.46 12.28 -9.96
N GLY A 264 11.58 11.30 -9.06
CA GLY A 264 10.59 11.04 -8.02
C GLY A 264 10.34 12.25 -7.12
N ARG A 265 9.07 12.44 -6.74
CA ARG A 265 8.65 13.52 -5.84
C ARG A 265 7.98 12.94 -4.61
N LEU A 266 8.56 13.19 -3.45
CA LEU A 266 8.05 12.82 -2.14
C LEU A 266 7.63 14.08 -1.38
N SER A 267 6.43 14.06 -0.81
CA SER A 267 5.98 15.07 0.13
C SER A 267 5.40 14.42 1.38
N ALA A 268 5.89 14.85 2.54
CA ALA A 268 5.38 14.43 3.84
C ALA A 268 5.18 15.64 4.76
N GLN A 269 4.22 15.59 5.69
CA GLN A 269 4.26 16.54 6.81
C GLN A 269 5.36 16.13 7.78
N THR A 270 5.38 14.86 8.19
CA THR A 270 6.43 14.32 9.03
C THR A 270 7.12 13.13 8.42
N GLU A 271 8.45 13.13 8.43
CA GLU A 271 9.27 11.97 8.10
C GLU A 271 10.06 11.53 9.33
N ARG A 272 10.01 10.25 9.66
CA ARG A 272 10.77 9.64 10.76
C ARG A 272 11.63 8.49 10.26
N VAL A 273 12.94 8.67 10.32
CA VAL A 273 13.93 7.68 9.97
C VAL A 273 14.46 7.06 11.27
N GLY A 274 14.09 5.81 11.54
CA GLY A 274 14.30 5.18 12.84
C GLY A 274 13.25 5.62 13.87
N GLY A 275 11.98 5.66 13.45
CA GLY A 275 10.85 6.22 14.19
C GLY A 275 10.20 5.33 15.26
N GLY A 276 10.92 4.34 15.81
CA GLY A 276 10.38 3.43 16.82
C GLY A 276 11.44 2.85 17.75
N PHE A 277 11.03 2.43 18.95
CA PHE A 277 11.92 1.79 19.94
C PHE A 277 12.66 0.59 19.32
N GLN A 278 14.01 0.58 19.35
CA GLN A 278 14.82 -0.47 18.71
C GLN A 278 14.57 -0.69 17.21
N ALA A 279 14.05 0.32 16.51
CA ALA A 279 13.83 0.24 15.08
C ALA A 279 15.03 0.79 14.31
N THR A 280 15.23 0.30 13.08
CA THR A 280 16.23 0.81 12.15
C THR A 280 15.55 1.41 10.93
N GLY A 281 15.79 2.68 10.66
CA GLY A 281 15.34 3.35 9.45
C GLY A 281 16.51 3.81 8.60
N THR A 282 16.38 3.67 7.28
CA THR A 282 17.35 4.20 6.33
C THR A 282 16.64 4.90 5.18
N PHE A 283 16.96 6.16 4.96
CA PHE A 283 16.53 6.93 3.80
C PHE A 283 17.74 7.18 2.90
N VAL A 284 17.64 6.84 1.61
CA VAL A 284 18.69 7.11 0.62
C VAL A 284 18.12 7.98 -0.48
N GLN A 285 18.65 9.19 -0.62
CA GLN A 285 18.31 10.13 -1.67
C GLN A 285 19.48 10.29 -2.64
N SER A 286 19.30 9.81 -3.86
CA SER A 286 20.26 9.93 -4.96
C SER A 286 19.80 10.88 -6.07
N GLY A 287 18.54 11.31 -6.01
CA GLY A 287 17.87 12.21 -6.96
C GLY A 287 16.52 12.68 -6.42
N GLY A 288 15.65 13.16 -7.30
CA GLY A 288 14.29 13.56 -6.94
C GLY A 288 14.16 14.79 -6.03
N GLU A 289 12.93 15.03 -5.60
CA GLU A 289 12.53 16.09 -4.66
C GLU A 289 11.91 15.46 -3.42
N ASN A 290 12.44 15.74 -2.23
CA ASN A 290 11.80 15.43 -0.94
C ASN A 290 11.44 16.75 -0.24
N THR A 291 10.15 16.99 0.00
CA THR A 291 9.64 18.15 0.74
C THR A 291 8.95 17.69 2.02
N VAL A 292 9.51 18.07 3.16
CA VAL A 292 9.04 17.63 4.47
C VAL A 292 8.90 18.81 5.44
N GLU A 293 7.80 18.87 6.20
CA GLU A 293 7.66 19.92 7.23
C GLU A 293 8.53 19.62 8.45
N SER A 294 8.55 18.37 8.94
CA SER A 294 9.38 17.93 10.06
C SER A 294 10.11 16.62 9.76
N LEU A 295 11.44 16.65 9.76
CA LEU A 295 12.29 15.47 9.58
C LEU A 295 12.92 15.06 10.92
N TYR A 296 12.71 13.80 11.31
CA TYR A 296 13.30 13.19 12.49
C TYR A 296 14.23 12.06 12.08
N VAL A 297 15.47 12.07 12.58
CA VAL A 297 16.47 11.03 12.30
C VAL A 297 17.00 10.48 13.62
N GLY A 298 16.57 9.27 14.00
CA GLY A 298 16.92 8.65 15.28
C GLY A 298 16.29 9.37 16.49
N ASP A 299 14.97 9.54 16.50
CA ASP A 299 14.25 10.30 17.54
C ASP A 299 13.75 9.47 18.74
N TYR A 300 13.83 8.14 18.69
CA TYR A 300 13.39 7.25 19.77
C TYR A 300 14.55 6.53 20.46
N THR A 301 14.38 6.26 21.76
CA THR A 301 15.37 5.53 22.56
C THR A 301 15.75 4.19 21.91
N LEU A 302 17.06 3.94 21.78
CA LEU A 302 17.66 2.77 21.13
C LEU A 302 17.30 2.59 19.64
N SER A 303 16.67 3.58 19.00
CA SER A 303 16.47 3.55 17.55
C SER A 303 17.74 4.00 16.80
N SER A 304 17.87 3.58 15.55
CA SER A 304 18.93 4.03 14.64
C SER A 304 18.30 4.57 13.37
N GLY A 305 18.54 5.86 13.09
CA GLY A 305 18.12 6.50 11.85
C GLY A 305 19.32 6.93 11.02
N THR A 306 19.31 6.59 9.73
CA THR A 306 20.34 7.03 8.77
C THR A 306 19.68 7.68 7.55
N TYR A 307 20.06 8.91 7.24
CA TYR A 307 19.68 9.58 5.99
C TYR A 307 20.93 9.83 5.14
N GLU A 308 20.90 9.44 3.87
CA GLU A 308 21.99 9.63 2.92
C GLU A 308 21.52 10.52 1.76
N LEU A 309 22.09 11.72 1.61
CA LEU A 309 21.83 12.64 0.51
C LEU A 309 23.04 12.72 -0.41
N SER A 310 22.95 12.10 -1.58
CA SER A 310 24.01 12.08 -2.61
C SER A 310 23.63 12.85 -3.88
N GLY A 311 22.34 13.17 -4.06
CA GLY A 311 21.82 13.95 -5.18
C GLY A 311 20.37 14.38 -4.95
N GLY A 312 19.82 15.23 -5.81
CA GLY A 312 18.45 15.75 -5.69
C GLY A 312 18.29 16.97 -4.78
N GLN A 313 17.04 17.28 -4.44
CA GLN A 313 16.64 18.41 -3.60
C GLN A 313 15.91 17.90 -2.34
N LEU A 314 16.39 18.30 -1.18
CA LEU A 314 15.73 18.09 0.12
C LEU A 314 15.35 19.45 0.70
N SER A 315 14.05 19.67 0.94
CA SER A 315 13.53 20.87 1.59
C SER A 315 12.83 20.47 2.88
N VAL A 316 13.30 21.01 4.00
CA VAL A 316 12.84 20.65 5.35
C VAL A 316 12.40 21.90 6.12
N GLY A 317 11.23 21.88 6.75
CA GLY A 317 10.83 22.95 7.66
C GLY A 317 11.69 22.93 8.94
N ALA A 318 11.64 21.83 9.67
CA ALA A 318 12.46 21.58 10.85
C ALA A 318 13.08 20.18 10.83
N MET A 319 14.36 20.07 11.17
CA MET A 319 15.09 18.82 11.28
C MET A 319 15.56 18.58 12.71
N TYR A 320 15.31 17.37 13.22
CA TYR A 320 15.76 16.91 14.53
C TYR A 320 16.51 15.60 14.39
N MET A 321 17.74 15.55 14.88
CA MET A 321 18.60 14.38 14.76
C MET A 321 19.15 13.93 16.10
N GLY A 322 19.08 12.63 16.38
CA GLY A 322 19.77 12.02 17.51
C GLY A 322 19.40 12.63 18.87
N THR A 323 18.13 13.02 19.02
CA THR A 323 17.59 13.62 20.25
C THR A 323 17.39 12.57 21.36
N SER A 324 17.03 11.34 20.98
CA SER A 324 16.90 10.20 21.92
C SER A 324 17.59 8.92 21.42
N GLY A 325 17.51 8.65 20.11
CA GLY A 325 18.20 7.54 19.44
C GLY A 325 19.50 7.99 18.79
N THR A 326 20.10 7.11 18.00
CA THR A 326 21.26 7.46 17.16
C THR A 326 20.77 7.98 15.83
N GLY A 327 21.11 9.23 15.51
CA GLY A 327 20.76 9.85 14.24
C GLY A 327 22.02 10.12 13.42
N THR A 328 22.04 9.69 12.16
CA THR A 328 23.13 9.99 11.23
C THR A 328 22.57 10.56 9.94
N PHE A 329 23.11 11.70 9.50
CA PHE A 329 22.85 12.23 8.17
C PHE A 329 24.17 12.39 7.43
N VAL A 330 24.24 11.87 6.20
CA VAL A 330 25.42 11.98 5.34
C VAL A 330 25.01 12.71 4.07
N GLN A 331 25.52 13.91 3.89
CA GLN A 331 25.42 14.66 2.66
C GLN A 331 26.73 14.55 1.87
N SER A 332 26.69 13.87 0.73
CA SER A 332 27.81 13.78 -0.22
C SER A 332 27.53 14.49 -1.54
N GLY A 333 26.30 14.97 -1.75
CA GLY A 333 25.88 15.73 -2.91
C GLY A 333 24.50 16.37 -2.69
N GLY A 334 23.85 16.77 -3.80
CA GLY A 334 22.52 17.37 -3.77
C GLY A 334 22.44 18.74 -3.07
N THR A 335 21.21 19.21 -2.91
CA THR A 335 20.88 20.46 -2.19
C THR A 335 19.98 20.14 -1.00
N HIS A 336 20.32 20.69 0.17
CA HIS A 336 19.52 20.59 1.38
C HIS A 336 19.22 22.00 1.89
N VAL A 337 17.94 22.38 1.88
CA VAL A 337 17.47 23.62 2.50
C VAL A 337 16.64 23.23 3.72
N VAL A 338 17.02 23.73 4.88
CA VAL A 338 16.32 23.50 6.14
C VAL A 338 16.04 24.81 6.85
N GLY A 339 14.83 24.98 7.39
CA GLY A 339 14.53 26.12 8.24
C GLY A 339 15.30 26.04 9.55
N GLN A 340 14.90 25.09 10.38
CA GLN A 340 15.44 24.86 11.72
C GLN A 340 16.17 23.54 11.80
N MET A 341 17.39 23.54 12.33
CA MET A 341 18.19 22.33 12.43
C MET A 341 18.64 22.11 13.87
N SER A 342 18.32 20.95 14.44
CA SER A 342 18.77 20.53 15.77
C SER A 342 19.53 19.19 15.66
N ILE A 343 20.79 19.19 16.07
CA ILE A 343 21.63 18.00 16.17
C ILE A 343 21.83 17.70 17.65
N GLY A 344 21.07 16.73 18.17
CA GLY A 344 21.16 16.25 19.54
C GLY A 344 22.46 15.52 19.83
N SER A 345 22.72 15.19 21.10
CA SER A 345 24.00 14.62 21.55
C SER A 345 24.37 13.27 20.92
N ASN A 346 23.40 12.54 20.37
CA ASN A 346 23.61 11.28 19.64
C ASN A 346 23.46 11.45 18.12
N GLY A 347 23.39 12.71 17.65
CA GLY A 347 23.26 13.07 16.25
C GLY A 347 24.61 13.36 15.61
N LYS A 348 24.79 12.92 14.37
CA LYS A 348 25.92 13.29 13.51
C LYS A 348 25.45 13.70 12.11
N TYR A 349 25.78 14.92 11.71
CA TYR A 349 25.64 15.39 10.33
C TYR A 349 27.02 15.45 9.67
N GLY A 350 27.23 14.63 8.64
CA GLY A 350 28.44 14.63 7.82
C GLY A 350 28.19 15.32 6.48
N LEU A 351 28.86 16.43 6.22
CA LEU A 351 28.78 17.22 5.00
C LEU A 351 30.07 17.11 4.19
N THR A 352 30.10 16.18 3.25
CA THR A 352 31.27 15.86 2.40
C THR A 352 31.15 16.36 0.96
N GLY A 353 29.95 16.80 0.55
CA GLY A 353 29.68 17.40 -0.76
C GLY A 353 28.26 17.98 -0.84
N GLY A 354 27.91 18.64 -1.95
CA GLY A 354 26.61 19.30 -2.12
C GLY A 354 26.53 20.69 -1.47
N SER A 355 25.32 21.17 -1.20
CA SER A 355 25.06 22.43 -0.48
C SER A 355 24.06 22.25 0.65
N LEU A 356 24.35 22.87 1.81
CA LEU A 356 23.44 22.97 2.95
C LEU A 356 23.10 24.44 3.21
N GLU A 357 21.82 24.76 3.30
CA GLU A 357 21.33 26.08 3.70
C GLU A 357 20.42 25.92 4.92
N VAL A 358 20.80 26.51 6.05
CA VAL A 358 19.99 26.62 7.25
C VAL A 358 19.45 28.05 7.32
N THR A 359 18.16 28.24 7.01
CA THR A 359 17.61 29.59 6.83
C THR A 359 17.29 30.30 8.14
N ASP A 360 16.98 29.55 9.19
CA ASP A 360 16.62 30.12 10.50
C ASP A 360 17.76 29.91 11.50
N TRP A 361 17.79 28.77 12.19
CA TRP A 361 18.76 28.52 13.26
C TRP A 361 19.29 27.09 13.28
N LEU A 362 20.52 26.98 13.77
CA LEU A 362 21.17 25.71 14.11
C LEU A 362 21.35 25.60 15.63
N ASP A 363 20.87 24.50 16.19
CA ASP A 363 21.14 24.03 17.55
C ASP A 363 22.04 22.79 17.50
N LEU A 364 23.22 22.88 18.13
CA LEU A 364 24.29 21.90 17.98
C LEU A 364 24.75 21.38 19.34
N ALA A 365 24.23 20.21 19.72
CA ALA A 365 24.70 19.42 20.86
C ALA A 365 25.49 18.16 20.45
N GLY A 366 25.29 17.68 19.22
CA GLY A 366 26.01 16.56 18.62
C GLY A 366 27.14 16.99 17.68
N GLU A 367 27.37 16.20 16.63
CA GLU A 367 28.48 16.39 15.70
C GLU A 367 28.02 16.95 14.35
N LEU A 368 28.69 18.01 13.89
CA LEU A 368 28.63 18.51 12.52
C LEU A 368 30.04 18.42 11.92
N ASP A 369 30.22 17.56 10.93
CA ASP A 369 31.51 17.19 10.34
C ASP A 369 31.56 17.56 8.86
N PHE A 370 32.53 18.36 8.43
CA PHE A 370 32.66 18.83 7.03
C PHE A 370 33.59 17.97 6.16
N GLY A 371 34.17 16.89 6.70
CA GLY A 371 34.97 15.93 5.94
C GLY A 371 36.16 16.51 5.15
N GLY A 372 36.62 17.71 5.49
CA GLY A 372 37.71 18.41 4.80
C GLY A 372 37.39 18.94 3.39
N SER A 373 36.15 18.88 2.91
CA SER A 373 35.77 19.26 1.53
C SER A 373 35.30 20.72 1.42
N ALA A 374 35.46 21.33 0.24
CA ALA A 374 35.01 22.70 -0.03
C ALA A 374 33.48 22.72 -0.13
N VAL A 375 32.81 22.94 1.00
CA VAL A 375 31.35 22.94 1.08
C VAL A 375 30.81 24.33 1.41
N THR A 376 29.64 24.66 0.87
CA THR A 376 28.90 25.88 1.21
C THR A 376 27.84 25.55 2.24
N GLY A 377 27.97 26.15 3.42
CA GLY A 377 26.96 26.19 4.49
C GLY A 377 26.57 27.63 4.78
N THR A 378 25.28 27.93 4.77
CA THR A 378 24.74 29.23 5.20
C THR A 378 23.89 29.01 6.45
N PHE A 379 24.06 29.84 7.48
CA PHE A 379 23.32 29.73 8.74
C PHE A 379 22.73 31.10 9.11
N GLY A 380 21.41 31.16 9.27
CA GLY A 380 20.70 32.37 9.72
C GLY A 380 21.00 32.76 11.17
N GLY A 381 21.45 31.80 12.00
CA GLY A 381 21.84 32.04 13.38
C GLY A 381 22.32 30.77 14.10
N LEU A 382 23.05 30.96 15.21
CA LEU A 382 23.51 29.90 16.13
C LEU A 382 22.81 30.07 17.49
N SER A 383 22.34 28.97 18.09
CA SER A 383 21.77 29.00 19.44
C SER A 383 22.81 29.35 20.52
N GLU A 384 22.36 29.92 21.64
CA GLU A 384 23.24 30.29 22.76
C GLU A 384 23.90 29.04 23.37
N GLY A 385 25.23 28.96 23.31
CA GLY A 385 26.01 27.83 23.84
C GLY A 385 26.49 26.81 22.80
N ALA A 386 26.12 26.94 21.52
CA ALA A 386 26.63 26.08 20.45
C ALA A 386 28.14 26.32 20.21
N ALA A 387 28.95 25.27 20.32
CA ALA A 387 30.38 25.30 20.00
C ALA A 387 30.63 24.72 18.60
N LEU A 388 30.75 25.58 17.60
CA LEU A 388 31.08 25.16 16.23
C LEU A 388 32.61 25.04 16.07
N THR A 389 33.12 23.80 15.96
CA THR A 389 34.53 23.57 15.63
C THR A 389 34.69 23.51 14.11
N ILE A 390 35.23 24.59 13.52
CA ILE A 390 35.50 24.68 12.08
C ILE A 390 36.98 24.37 11.84
N SER A 391 37.30 23.38 10.99
CA SER A 391 38.65 23.22 10.45
C SER A 391 38.66 23.38 8.93
N GLY A 392 39.29 24.46 8.45
CA GLY A 392 39.86 24.51 7.09
C GLY A 392 39.00 24.96 5.90
N GLN A 393 37.88 25.69 6.08
CA GLN A 393 37.04 26.13 4.94
C GLN A 393 36.42 27.53 5.12
N THR A 394 35.92 28.11 4.02
CA THR A 394 35.20 29.39 3.97
C THR A 394 33.79 29.23 4.52
N PHE A 395 33.49 29.93 5.61
CA PHE A 395 32.19 29.91 6.31
C PHE A 395 31.53 31.28 6.18
N THR A 396 30.26 31.33 5.79
CA THR A 396 29.50 32.59 5.77
C THR A 396 28.40 32.51 6.82
N ILE A 397 28.61 33.18 7.95
CA ILE A 397 27.51 33.52 8.87
C ILE A 397 26.89 34.81 8.35
N SER A 398 25.66 34.73 7.90
CA SER A 398 24.87 35.92 7.60
C SER A 398 23.95 36.12 8.79
N TYR A 399 24.23 37.12 9.64
CA TYR A 399 23.26 37.58 10.62
C TYR A 399 22.13 38.28 9.85
N VAL A 400 20.92 37.76 9.92
CA VAL A 400 19.71 38.44 9.42
C VAL A 400 19.02 39.15 10.59
#